data_AF-A0A268TFQ9-F1
#
_entry.id   AF-A0A268TFQ9-F1
#
_cell.length_a   1.000
_cell.length_b   1.000
_cell.length_c   1.000
_cell.angle_alpha   90.00
_cell.angle_beta   90.00
_cell.angle_gamma   90.00
#
_symmetry.space_group_name_H-M   'P 1'
#
loop_
_entity.id
_entity.type
_entity.pdbx_description
1 polymer ?
#
loop_
_entity_poly.entity_id
_entity_poly.type
_entity_poly.pdbx_seq_one_letter_code
_entity_poly.pdbx_strand_id
1 'polypeptide(L)'
;MQIRTYTQTFSIASLAFNKNSKWRLSDDRGNINAVIKDEVFLDKIEKNEIEFAKGDRLVCEVERIEDLSQEKISATYAILKVKEHIKSPKVIALPGFEKL
;
A
#
# COMPACT_ATOMS: atom_id res chain seq x y z
N MET A 1 -0.39 -4.71 24.30
CA MET A 1 -0.72 -4.84 22.87
C MET A 1 -1.96 -4.01 22.57
N GLN A 2 -1.83 -3.01 21.70
CA GLN A 2 -2.95 -2.16 21.25
C GLN A 2 -3.24 -2.47 19.78
N ILE A 3 -4.51 -2.72 19.45
CA ILE A 3 -4.94 -2.99 18.07
C ILE A 3 -5.87 -1.85 17.64
N ARG A 4 -5.62 -1.28 16.47
CA ARG A 4 -6.45 -0.22 15.88
C ARG A 4 -6.78 -0.57 14.43
N THR A 5 -8.04 -0.44 14.07
CA THR A 5 -8.49 -0.57 12.69
C THR A 5 -8.96 0.79 12.19
N TYR A 6 -8.47 1.21 11.02
CA TYR A 6 -8.83 2.49 10.42
C TYR A 6 -8.76 2.42 8.90
N THR A 7 -9.44 3.35 8.23
CA THR A 7 -9.32 3.51 6.77
C THR A 7 -8.28 4.59 6.49
N GLN A 8 -7.33 4.30 5.60
CA GLN A 8 -6.26 5.22 5.21
C GLN A 8 -5.90 5.03 3.74
N THR A 9 -5.48 6.11 3.09
CA THR A 9 -4.97 6.06 1.73
C THR A 9 -3.47 5.88 1.74
N PHE A 10 -2.95 4.92 0.97
CA PHE A 10 -1.52 4.72 0.80
C PHE A 10 -1.13 4.78 -0.67
N SER A 11 0.03 5.34 -0.96
CA SER A 11 0.68 5.25 -2.26
C SER A 11 1.57 4.01 -2.34
N ILE A 12 1.56 3.32 -3.47
CA ILE A 12 2.41 2.14 -3.70
C ILE A 12 3.85 2.59 -3.97
N ALA A 13 4.78 2.24 -3.09
CA ALA A 13 6.21 2.49 -3.29
C ALA A 13 6.94 1.27 -3.88
N SER A 14 6.71 0.09 -3.32
CA SER A 14 7.25 -1.17 -3.83
C SER A 14 6.36 -2.34 -3.47
N LEU A 15 6.17 -3.22 -4.43
CA LEU A 15 5.32 -4.40 -4.34
C LEU A 15 6.19 -5.65 -4.22
N ALA A 16 5.67 -6.68 -3.58
CA ALA A 16 6.26 -8.00 -3.60
C ALA A 16 5.17 -9.02 -3.94
N PHE A 17 5.36 -9.72 -5.07
CA PHE A 17 4.38 -10.63 -5.66
C PHE A 17 4.36 -12.02 -4.99
N ASN A 18 4.53 -12.07 -3.66
CA ASN A 18 4.35 -13.33 -2.94
C ASN A 18 3.44 -13.12 -1.73
N LYS A 19 2.62 -14.14 -1.44
CA LYS A 19 1.56 -14.11 -0.42
C LYS A 19 2.03 -13.72 0.99
N ASN A 20 3.32 -13.82 1.28
CA ASN A 20 3.85 -13.59 2.62
C ASN A 20 4.86 -12.42 2.69
N SER A 21 4.98 -11.63 1.62
CA SER A 21 5.89 -10.49 1.62
C SER A 21 5.23 -9.23 2.11
N LYS A 22 6.07 -8.41 2.72
CA LYS A 22 5.68 -7.07 3.16
C LYS A 22 5.72 -6.14 1.96
N TRP A 23 4.57 -5.54 1.67
CA TRP A 23 4.43 -4.47 0.71
C TRP A 23 4.94 -3.18 1.32
N ARG A 24 5.68 -2.40 0.52
CA ARG A 24 6.14 -1.09 0.93
C ARG A 24 5.14 -0.05 0.45
N LEU A 25 4.41 0.49 1.41
CA LEU A 25 3.40 1.52 1.19
C LEU A 25 3.93 2.84 1.73
N SER A 26 3.57 3.94 1.06
CA SER A 26 3.93 5.30 1.47
C SER A 26 2.68 6.07 1.83
N ASP A 27 2.76 6.86 2.88
CA ASP A 27 1.74 7.81 3.29
C ASP A 27 2.36 9.20 3.43
N ASP A 28 1.57 10.21 3.82
CA ASP A 28 2.07 11.55 4.11
C ASP A 28 3.18 11.58 5.18
N ARG A 29 3.20 10.57 6.06
CA ARG A 29 4.17 10.44 7.17
C ARG A 29 5.43 9.63 6.83
N GLY A 30 5.48 9.02 5.65
CA GLY A 30 6.60 8.19 5.22
C GLY A 30 6.21 6.76 4.84
N ASN A 31 7.19 5.85 4.87
CA ASN A 31 7.02 4.49 4.37
C ASN A 31 6.72 3.49 5.49
N ILE A 32 5.76 2.61 5.25
CA ILE A 32 5.45 1.46 6.10
C ILE A 32 5.64 0.15 5.33
N ASN A 33 5.93 -0.91 6.07
CA ASN A 33 5.93 -2.26 5.56
C ASN A 33 4.66 -2.94 6.07
N ALA A 34 3.74 -3.28 5.17
CA ALA A 34 2.45 -3.86 5.50
C ALA A 34 2.25 -5.21 4.80
N VAL A 35 1.55 -6.14 5.45
CA VAL A 35 1.13 -7.40 4.81
C VAL A 35 -0.29 -7.24 4.29
N ILE A 36 -0.55 -7.66 3.05
CA ILE A 36 -1.92 -7.66 2.51
C ILE A 36 -2.59 -8.99 2.86
N LYS A 37 -3.67 -8.92 3.64
CA LYS A 37 -4.53 -10.05 4.01
C LYS A 37 -5.79 -10.16 3.15
N ASP A 38 -6.04 -9.18 2.27
CA ASP A 38 -7.19 -9.18 1.35
C ASP A 38 -6.99 -10.21 0.23
N GLU A 39 -7.49 -11.43 0.45
CA GLU A 39 -7.37 -12.52 -0.52
C GLU A 39 -8.08 -12.23 -1.85
N VAL A 40 -9.21 -11.52 -1.82
CA VAL A 40 -9.97 -11.16 -3.02
C VAL A 40 -9.16 -10.19 -3.86
N PHE A 41 -8.55 -9.19 -3.23
CA PHE A 41 -7.65 -8.27 -3.91
C PHE A 41 -6.45 -9.01 -4.51
N LEU A 42 -5.78 -9.87 -3.74
CA LEU A 42 -4.63 -10.65 -4.21
C LEU A 42 -4.98 -11.57 -5.40
N ASP A 43 -6.14 -12.24 -5.36
CA ASP A 43 -6.63 -13.09 -6.45
C ASP A 43 -6.85 -12.30 -7.75
N LYS A 44 -7.38 -11.08 -7.65
CA LYS A 44 -7.52 -10.18 -8.81
C LYS A 44 -6.17 -9.78 -9.41
N ILE A 45 -5.12 -9.64 -8.59
CA ILE A 45 -3.76 -9.36 -9.10
C ILE A 45 -3.23 -10.58 -9.86
N GLU A 46 -3.33 -11.77 -9.26
CA GLU A 46 -2.88 -13.03 -9.87
C GLU A 46 -3.57 -13.29 -11.21
N LYS A 47 -4.87 -12.95 -11.31
CA LYS A 47 -5.65 -13.05 -12.55
C LYS A 47 -5.41 -11.92 -13.56
N ASN A 48 -4.53 -10.96 -13.25
CA ASN A 48 -4.31 -9.75 -14.04
C ASN A 48 -5.60 -8.92 -14.29
N GLU A 49 -6.59 -9.01 -13.38
CA GLU A 49 -7.82 -8.21 -13.47
C GLU A 49 -7.58 -6.75 -13.02
N ILE A 50 -6.54 -6.53 -12.23
CA ILE A 50 -6.14 -5.21 -11.73
C ILE A 50 -4.63 -4.98 -11.93
N GLU A 51 -4.29 -3.86 -12.54
CA GLU A 51 -2.91 -3.45 -12.81
C GLU A 51 -2.50 -2.30 -11.90
N PHE A 52 -1.30 -2.36 -11.31
CA PHE A 52 -0.76 -1.29 -10.46
C PHE A 52 0.54 -0.75 -11.00
N ALA A 53 0.74 0.54 -10.77
CA ALA A 53 2.01 1.21 -10.98
C ALA A 53 2.52 1.86 -9.70
N LYS A 54 3.83 2.08 -9.64
CA LYS A 54 4.43 2.92 -8.59
C LYS A 54 3.76 4.29 -8.62
N GLY A 55 3.32 4.75 -7.45
CA GLY A 55 2.60 6.02 -7.28
C GLY A 55 1.08 5.90 -7.29
N ASP A 56 0.52 4.77 -7.69
CA ASP A 56 -0.91 4.50 -7.52
C ASP A 56 -1.29 4.55 -6.04
N ARG A 57 -2.52 4.97 -5.75
CA ARG A 57 -3.05 5.10 -4.40
C ARG A 57 -4.10 4.04 -4.12
N LEU A 58 -4.08 3.50 -2.92
CA LEU A 58 -5.02 2.50 -2.44
C LEU A 58 -5.70 3.03 -1.19
N VAL A 59 -7.03 3.07 -1.20
CA VAL A 59 -7.82 3.31 0.00
C VAL A 59 -8.01 1.97 0.69
N CYS A 60 -7.38 1.81 1.84
CA CYS A 60 -7.26 0.53 2.52
C CYS A 60 -7.87 0.59 3.92
N GLU A 61 -8.49 -0.49 4.34
CA GLU A 61 -8.74 -0.78 5.74
C GLU A 61 -7.51 -1.46 6.34
N VAL A 62 -6.95 -0.84 7.37
CA VAL A 62 -5.67 -1.19 7.95
C VAL A 62 -5.82 -1.53 9.41
N GLU A 63 -5.27 -2.68 9.78
CA GLU A 63 -5.03 -3.10 11.15
C GLU A 63 -3.60 -2.72 11.54
N ARG A 64 -3.48 -1.86 12.55
CA ARG A 64 -2.20 -1.53 13.18
C ARG A 64 -2.15 -2.18 14.56
N ILE A 65 -1.14 -3.01 14.76
CA ILE A 65 -0.85 -3.68 16.03
C ILE A 65 0.40 -3.03 16.60
N GLU A 66 0.25 -2.41 17.77
CA GLU A 66 1.35 -1.80 18.51
C GLU A 66 1.63 -2.64 19.75
N ASP A 67 2.83 -3.21 19.80
CA ASP A 67 3.36 -3.85 20.99
C ASP A 67 4.19 -2.84 21.78
N LEU A 68 3.64 -2.47 22.93
CA LEU A 68 4.22 -1.54 23.91
C LEU A 68 4.85 -2.29 25.10
N SER A 69 4.82 -3.62 25.09
CA SER A 69 5.25 -4.46 26.22
C SER A 69 6.76 -4.73 26.22
N GLN A 70 7.46 -4.40 25.13
CA GLN A 70 8.91 -4.51 25.02
C GLN A 70 9.58 -3.14 25.21
N GLU A 71 10.86 -3.12 25.62
CA GLU A 71 11.69 -1.90 25.71
C GLU A 71 11.70 -1.09 24.39
N LYS A 72 11.36 -1.75 23.26
CA LYS A 72 11.21 -1.15 21.95
C LYS A 72 9.78 -1.29 21.46
N ILE A 73 9.12 -0.15 21.22
CA ILE A 73 7.79 -0.10 20.59
C ILE A 73 7.90 -0.70 19.19
N SER A 74 7.12 -1.73 18.91
CA SER A 74 7.02 -2.32 17.56
C SER A 74 5.60 -2.15 17.01
N ALA A 75 5.51 -1.61 15.80
CA ALA A 75 4.24 -1.44 15.09
C ALA A 75 4.23 -2.35 13.86
N THR A 76 3.20 -3.19 13.76
CA THR A 76 2.93 -4.03 12.60
C THR A 76 1.68 -3.53 11.89
N TYR A 77 1.71 -3.56 10.56
CA TYR A 77 0.62 -3.09 9.70
C TYR A 77 0.12 -4.24 8.84
N ALA A 78 -1.20 -4.42 8.80
CA ALA A 78 -1.86 -5.37 7.93
C ALA A 78 -3.00 -4.68 7.16
N ILE A 79 -3.03 -4.84 5.84
CA ILE A 79 -4.14 -4.39 5.00
C ILE A 79 -5.20 -5.48 5.03
N LEU A 80 -6.32 -5.21 5.68
CA LEU A 80 -7.45 -6.14 5.78
C LEU A 80 -8.27 -6.15 4.49
N LYS A 81 -8.47 -4.98 3.89
CA LYS A 81 -9.29 -4.82 2.69
C LYS A 81 -8.86 -3.62 1.86
N VAL A 82 -8.80 -3.76 0.55
CA VAL A 82 -8.65 -2.66 -0.39
C VAL A 82 -10.03 -2.22 -0.86
N LYS A 83 -10.43 -1.00 -0.47
CA LYS A 83 -11.75 -0.42 -0.79
C LYS A 83 -11.75 0.24 -2.17
N GLU A 84 -10.66 0.92 -2.51
CA GLU A 84 -10.55 1.67 -3.76
C GLU A 84 -9.11 1.70 -4.27
N HIS A 85 -8.93 1.69 -5.60
CA HIS A 85 -7.65 1.85 -6.27
C HIS A 85 -7.72 3.05 -7.22
N ILE A 86 -6.89 4.05 -6.92
CA ILE A 86 -6.81 5.32 -7.64
C ILE A 86 -5.49 5.30 -8.40
N LYS A 87 -5.56 5.24 -9.74
CA LYS A 87 -4.37 5.28 -10.59
C LYS A 87 -3.69 6.65 -10.48
N SER A 88 -2.37 6.65 -10.36
CA SER A 88 -1.60 7.89 -10.44
C SER A 88 -1.76 8.50 -11.83
N PRO A 89 -1.96 9.82 -11.96
CA PRO A 89 -1.93 10.46 -13.27
C PRO A 89 -0.58 10.19 -13.92
N LYS A 90 -0.58 9.42 -15.02
CA LYS A 90 0.60 9.29 -15.87
C LYS A 90 0.92 10.69 -16.39
N VAL A 91 2.05 11.26 -15.96
CA VAL A 91 2.60 12.44 -16.59
C VAL A 91 3.00 12.01 -17.99
N ILE A 92 2.19 12.37 -18.98
CA ILE A 92 2.53 12.20 -20.39
C ILE A 92 3.58 13.27 -20.65
N ALA A 93 4.83 12.87 -20.87
CA ALA A 93 5.82 13.79 -21.41
C ALA A 93 5.31 14.25 -22.78
N LEU A 94 4.93 15.51 -22.89
CA LEU A 94 4.56 16.11 -24.17
C LEU A 94 5.83 16.18 -25.03
N PRO A 95 5.88 15.48 -26.19
CA PRO A 95 7.00 15.65 -27.11
C PRO A 95 7.01 17.09 -27.64
N GLY A 96 8.12 17.81 -27.48
CA GLY A 96 8.32 19.16 -28.04
C GLY A 96 8.70 20.29 -27.06
N PHE A 97 8.80 20.03 -25.76
CA PHE A 97 9.35 21.00 -24.78
C PHE A 97 10.80 20.64 -24.40
N GLU A 98 11.70 20.68 -25.38
CA GLU A 98 13.13 20.85 -25.09
C GLU A 98 13.38 22.34 -24.88
N LYS A 99 14.01 22.66 -23.76
CA LYS A 99 14.27 24.02 -23.25
C LYS A 99 14.73 24.97 -24.37
N LEU A 100 14.03 26.09 -24.52
CA LEU A 100 14.57 27.32 -25.11
C LEU A 100 15.60 27.94 -24.17
#